data_AF-A0A1Q8QHM2-F1
#
_entry.id   AF-A0A1Q8QHM2-F1
#
_cell.length_a   1.000
_cell.length_b   1.000
_cell.length_c   1.000
_cell.angle_alpha   90.00
_cell.angle_beta   90.00
_cell.angle_gamma   90.00
#
_symmetry.space_group_name_H-M   'P 1'
#
loop_
_entity.id
_entity.type
_entity.pdbx_description
1 polymer ?
#
loop_
_entity_poly.entity_id
_entity_poly.type
_entity_poly.pdbx_seq_one_letter_code
_entity_poly.pdbx_strand_id
1 'polypeptide(L)'
;MVILILVIFILPGEKIVLLDFGITGHLTRTMRGQILSLMSALIRGNNALILETISQMGIVPEHVDRLAFQADISALRHKHLKVPSRKFAMGESIQDFLNIIFRHGIHIPSEFILVGKSLLTLEGILNELDPTLSLVEQAKPFSRRFIWGKFDLSNLWERIWGTRVTDTTGLPIKYNSI
;
A
#
# COMPACT_ATOMS: atom_id res chain seq x y z
N MET A 1 9.40 7.23 -8.10
CA MET A 1 8.55 7.80 -9.16
C MET A 1 7.46 6.81 -9.47
N VAL A 2 6.22 7.27 -9.57
CA VAL A 2 5.09 6.52 -10.11
C VAL A 2 4.65 7.22 -11.40
N ILE A 3 4.27 6.44 -12.40
CA ILE A 3 3.89 6.92 -13.71
C ILE A 3 2.53 6.31 -14.03
N LEU A 4 1.60 7.12 -14.47
CA LEU A 4 0.36 6.66 -15.06
C LEU A 4 0.51 6.77 -16.58
N ILE A 5 0.54 5.62 -17.24
CA ILE A 5 0.70 5.52 -18.69
C ILE A 5 -0.68 5.33 -19.28
N LEU A 6 -1.10 6.26 -20.15
CA LEU A 6 -2.40 6.19 -20.81
C LEU A 6 -2.33 5.61 -22.23
N VAL A 7 -1.17 5.71 -22.87
CA VAL A 7 -0.98 5.28 -24.27
C VAL A 7 0.16 4.27 -24.36
N ILE A 8 -0.19 3.07 -24.82
CA ILE A 8 0.73 1.96 -25.05
C ILE A 8 0.59 1.50 -26.50
N PHE A 9 1.72 1.28 -27.16
CA PHE A 9 1.80 0.63 -28.47
C PHE A 9 2.52 -0.70 -28.35
N ILE A 10 2.03 -1.69 -29.09
CA ILE A 10 2.69 -2.98 -29.26
C ILE A 10 3.24 -3.01 -30.69
N LEU A 11 4.56 -3.01 -30.81
CA LEU A 11 5.27 -3.11 -32.08
C LEU A 11 5.62 -4.56 -32.41
N PRO A 12 5.89 -4.87 -33.69
CA PRO A 12 6.42 -6.18 -34.08
C PRO A 12 7.67 -6.58 -33.26
N GLY A 13 7.75 -7.86 -32.92
CA GLY A 13 8.83 -8.41 -32.09
C GLY A 13 8.64 -8.21 -30.58
N GLU A 14 7.40 -8.22 -30.09
CA GLU A 14 7.05 -8.18 -28.65
C GLU A 14 7.56 -6.93 -27.92
N LYS A 15 7.66 -5.81 -28.64
CA LYS A 15 8.14 -4.53 -28.09
C LYS A 15 6.97 -3.68 -27.63
N ILE A 16 6.98 -3.35 -26.34
CA ILE A 16 6.04 -2.41 -25.73
C ILE A 16 6.65 -1.01 -25.76
N VAL A 17 5.91 -0.04 -26.31
CA VAL A 17 6.27 1.37 -26.32
C VAL A 17 5.27 2.14 -25.49
N LEU A 18 5.76 2.88 -24.50
CA LEU A 18 4.97 3.77 -23.66
C LEU A 18 5.14 5.18 -24.21
N LEU A 19 4.05 5.79 -24.68
CA LEU A 19 4.11 7.11 -25.32
C LEU A 19 3.71 8.24 -24.38
N ASP A 20 2.84 7.96 -23.42
CA ASP A 20 2.30 8.97 -22.52
C ASP A 20 2.88 8.84 -21.11
N PHE A 21 3.54 9.91 -20.67
CA PHE A 21 4.07 10.11 -19.32
C PHE A 21 3.50 11.40 -18.70
N GLY A 22 2.39 11.94 -19.21
CA GLY A 22 1.82 13.22 -18.81
C GLY A 22 1.39 13.29 -17.34
N ILE A 23 1.12 12.14 -16.72
CA ILE A 23 0.79 12.06 -15.30
C ILE A 23 1.87 11.23 -14.58
N THR A 24 2.79 11.93 -13.93
CA THR A 24 3.81 11.33 -13.05
C THR A 24 3.72 11.90 -11.64
N GLY A 25 4.18 11.12 -10.67
CA GLY A 25 4.25 11.53 -9.27
C GLY A 25 5.54 11.03 -8.61
N HIS A 26 6.02 11.80 -7.65
CA HIS A 26 7.20 11.43 -6.88
C HIS A 26 6.81 10.85 -5.51
N LEU A 27 6.93 9.53 -5.37
CA LEU A 27 6.80 8.89 -4.07
C LEU A 27 8.07 9.06 -3.24
N THR A 28 7.95 9.77 -2.12
CA THR A 28 9.01 9.89 -1.13
C THR A 28 9.37 8.51 -0.53
N ARG A 29 10.49 8.42 0.20
CA ARG A 29 10.84 7.18 0.92
C ARG A 29 9.77 6.80 1.94
N THR A 30 9.21 7.79 2.65
CA THR A 30 8.12 7.61 3.62
C THR A 30 6.86 7.05 2.95
N MET A 31 6.41 7.66 1.86
CA MET A 31 5.22 7.19 1.13
C MET A 31 5.38 5.76 0.62
N ARG A 32 6.55 5.41 0.07
CA ARG A 32 6.85 4.02 -0.32
C ARG A 32 6.77 3.06 0.87
N GLY A 33 7.32 3.47 2.00
CA GLY A 33 7.25 2.71 3.25
C GLY A 33 5.81 2.47 3.70
N GLN A 34 4.96 3.50 3.63
CA GLN A 34 3.55 3.45 3.98
C GLN A 34 2.78 2.53 3.03
N ILE A 35 2.92 2.64 1.70
CA ILE A 35 2.26 1.75 0.72
C ILE A 35 2.55 0.28 1.08
N LEU A 36 3.81 -0.04 1.35
CA LEU A 36 4.22 -1.38 1.73
C LEU A 36 3.61 -1.83 3.08
N SER A 37 3.50 -0.92 4.04
CA SER A 37 2.83 -1.22 5.33
C SER A 37 1.34 -1.49 5.14
N LEU A 38 0.66 -0.72 4.28
CA LEU A 38 -0.77 -0.91 4.00
C LEU A 38 -0.99 -2.25 3.28
N MET A 39 -0.16 -2.56 2.28
CA MET A 39 -0.21 -3.86 1.61
C MET A 39 0.00 -5.01 2.60
N SER A 40 0.97 -4.89 3.52
CA SER A 40 1.18 -5.89 4.58
C SER A 40 0.00 -6.00 5.53
N ALA A 41 -0.61 -4.88 5.93
CA ALA A 41 -1.77 -4.85 6.81
C ALA A 41 -3.00 -5.51 6.18
N LEU A 42 -3.22 -5.26 4.89
CA LEU A 42 -4.26 -5.89 4.07
C LEU A 42 -4.04 -7.41 3.96
N ILE A 43 -2.82 -7.85 3.64
CA ILE A 43 -2.48 -9.29 3.56
C ILE A 43 -2.69 -10.00 4.89
N ARG A 44 -2.31 -9.37 6.01
CA ARG A 44 -2.47 -9.93 7.36
C ARG A 44 -3.91 -9.90 7.86
N GLY A 45 -4.82 -9.20 7.18
CA GLY A 45 -6.21 -9.05 7.61
C GLY A 45 -6.36 -8.35 8.97
N ASN A 46 -5.41 -7.48 9.34
CA ASN A 46 -5.48 -6.76 10.61
C ASN A 46 -6.12 -5.38 10.40
N ASN A 47 -7.41 -5.25 10.72
CA ASN A 47 -8.17 -4.01 10.53
C ASN A 47 -7.62 -2.83 11.34
N ALA A 48 -7.11 -3.08 12.55
CA ALA A 48 -6.50 -2.04 13.37
C ALA A 48 -5.23 -1.50 12.71
N LEU A 49 -4.38 -2.39 12.18
CA LEU A 49 -3.16 -2.01 11.47
C LEU A 49 -3.46 -1.27 10.14
N ILE A 50 -4.55 -1.63 9.46
CA ILE A 50 -5.03 -0.91 8.27
C ILE A 50 -5.41 0.52 8.64
N LEU A 51 -6.25 0.71 9.66
CA LEU A 51 -6.64 2.03 10.14
C LEU A 51 -5.43 2.87 10.57
N GLU A 52 -4.50 2.27 11.32
CA GLU A 52 -3.27 2.93 11.74
C GLU A 52 -2.44 3.39 10.55
N THR A 53 -2.24 2.50 9.56
CA THR A 53 -1.44 2.83 8.38
C THR A 53 -2.10 3.93 7.54
N ILE A 54 -3.43 3.89 7.38
CA ILE A 54 -4.19 4.94 6.68
C ILE A 54 -4.09 6.27 7.42
N SER A 55 -4.13 6.24 8.75
CA SER A 55 -3.93 7.43 9.60
C SER A 55 -2.55 8.04 9.46
N GLN A 56 -1.53 7.23 9.14
CA GLN A 56 -0.19 7.72 8.86
C GLN A 56 -0.06 8.28 7.43
N MET A 57 -0.82 7.73 6.47
CA MET A 57 -0.78 8.13 5.05
C MET A 57 -1.50 9.43 4.76
N GLY A 58 -2.57 9.72 5.49
CA GLY A 58 -3.45 10.84 5.20
C GLY A 58 -3.88 11.59 6.45
N ILE A 59 -4.61 12.67 6.25
CA ILE A 59 -5.20 13.44 7.34
C ILE A 59 -6.53 12.76 7.66
N VAL A 60 -6.57 12.09 8.81
CA VAL A 60 -7.79 11.52 9.38
C VAL A 60 -8.44 12.60 10.25
N PRO A 61 -9.65 13.08 9.91
CA PRO A 61 -10.35 14.04 10.75
C PRO A 61 -10.56 13.53 12.17
N GLU A 62 -10.55 14.42 13.16
CA GLU A 62 -10.76 14.06 14.57
C GLU A 62 -12.13 13.39 14.81
N HIS A 63 -13.12 13.72 13.98
CA HIS A 63 -14.49 13.23 14.07
C HIS A 63 -14.73 11.91 13.31
N VAL A 64 -13.69 11.26 12.78
CA VAL A 64 -13.85 9.96 12.13
C VAL A 64 -14.34 8.92 13.14
N ASP A 65 -15.49 8.33 12.85
CA ASP A 65 -15.99 7.17 13.57
C ASP A 65 -15.12 5.95 13.23
N ARG A 66 -14.13 5.70 14.09
CA ARG A 66 -13.17 4.60 13.94
C ARG A 66 -13.85 3.23 13.96
N LEU A 67 -14.94 3.07 14.72
CA LEU A 67 -15.65 1.79 14.80
C LEU A 67 -16.40 1.53 13.49
N ALA A 68 -17.11 2.53 12.97
CA ALA A 68 -17.77 2.44 11.67
C ALA A 68 -16.75 2.19 10.54
N PHE A 69 -15.61 2.88 10.55
CA PHE A 69 -14.55 2.65 9.57
C PHE A 69 -14.01 1.21 9.62
N GLN A 70 -13.73 0.69 10.82
CA GLN A 70 -13.26 -0.69 10.97
C GLN A 70 -14.31 -1.71 10.51
N ALA A 71 -15.59 -1.44 10.74
CA ALA A 71 -16.69 -2.27 10.25
C ALA A 71 -16.75 -2.30 8.71
N ASP A 72 -16.65 -1.14 8.06
CA ASP A 72 -16.62 -1.01 6.60
C ASP A 72 -15.41 -1.73 5.98
N ILE A 73 -14.21 -1.57 6.55
CA ILE A 73 -13.01 -2.30 6.12
C ILE A 73 -13.18 -3.81 6.31
N SER A 74 -13.81 -4.24 7.42
CA SER A 74 -14.12 -5.65 7.63
C SER A 74 -15.07 -6.18 6.55
N ALA A 75 -16.12 -5.43 6.22
CA ALA A 75 -17.09 -5.80 5.18
C ALA A 75 -16.43 -5.90 3.80
N LEU A 76 -15.61 -4.91 3.43
CA LEU A 76 -14.79 -4.93 2.21
C LEU A 76 -13.95 -6.20 2.12
N ARG A 77 -13.26 -6.53 3.20
CA ARG A 77 -12.40 -7.71 3.26
C ARG A 77 -13.22 -9.00 3.09
N HIS A 78 -14.39 -9.12 3.70
CA HIS A 78 -15.26 -10.29 3.54
C HIS A 78 -15.80 -10.43 2.11
N LYS A 79 -16.09 -9.31 1.44
CA LYS A 79 -16.52 -9.28 0.03
C LYS A 79 -15.44 -9.88 -0.88
N HIS A 80 -14.18 -9.50 -0.66
CA HIS A 80 -13.08 -9.82 -1.58
C HIS A 80 -12.25 -11.07 -1.19
N LEU A 81 -12.27 -11.52 0.08
CA LEU A 81 -11.55 -12.72 0.56
C LEU A 81 -12.06 -14.04 -0.02
N LYS A 82 -13.34 -14.10 -0.41
CA LYS A 82 -13.98 -15.35 -0.90
C LYS A 82 -13.78 -15.56 -2.40
N VAL A 83 -13.13 -14.64 -3.10
CA VAL A 83 -12.96 -14.68 -4.54
C VAL A 83 -11.62 -15.36 -4.86
N PRO A 84 -11.60 -16.45 -5.65
CA PRO A 84 -10.34 -17.05 -6.11
C PRO A 84 -9.48 -15.99 -6.83
N SER A 85 -8.16 -16.01 -6.64
CA SER A 85 -7.24 -14.98 -7.17
C SER A 85 -7.33 -14.71 -8.68
N ARG A 86 -7.81 -15.68 -9.46
CA ARG A 86 -8.03 -15.55 -10.91
C ARG A 86 -9.32 -14.78 -11.28
N LYS A 87 -10.23 -14.62 -10.31
CA LYS A 87 -11.47 -13.83 -10.41
C LYS A 87 -11.43 -12.58 -9.52
N PHE A 88 -10.32 -12.35 -8.82
CA PHE A 88 -10.17 -11.21 -7.93
C PHE A 88 -10.03 -9.94 -8.77
N ALA A 89 -11.07 -9.11 -8.76
CA ALA A 89 -11.03 -7.78 -9.36
C ALA A 89 -10.28 -6.83 -8.43
N MET A 90 -8.98 -6.66 -8.68
CA MET A 90 -8.13 -5.78 -7.88
C MET A 90 -8.66 -4.35 -7.93
N GLY A 91 -9.16 -3.94 -9.08
CA GLY A 91 -9.63 -2.60 -9.30
C GLY A 91 -10.94 -2.29 -8.60
N GLU A 92 -11.84 -3.27 -8.51
CA GLU A 92 -13.04 -3.15 -7.69
C GLU A 92 -12.65 -3.02 -6.20
N SER A 93 -11.69 -3.82 -5.73
CA SER A 93 -11.18 -3.71 -4.36
C SER A 93 -10.57 -2.34 -4.07
N ILE A 94 -9.76 -1.80 -4.98
CA ILE A 94 -9.16 -0.46 -4.85
C ILE A 94 -10.24 0.62 -4.84
N GLN A 95 -11.23 0.54 -5.73
CA GLN A 95 -12.33 1.50 -5.81
C GLN A 95 -13.19 1.48 -4.55
N ASP A 96 -13.61 0.30 -4.10
CA ASP A 96 -14.37 0.16 -2.87
C ASP A 96 -13.59 0.70 -1.66
N PHE A 97 -12.28 0.44 -1.60
CA PHE A 97 -11.41 0.97 -0.56
C PHE A 97 -11.34 2.50 -0.57
N LEU A 98 -11.14 3.12 -1.73
CA LEU A 98 -11.16 4.58 -1.89
C LEU A 98 -12.52 5.17 -1.51
N ASN A 99 -13.62 4.49 -1.87
CA ASN A 99 -14.97 4.91 -1.51
C ASN A 99 -15.18 4.92 0.02
N ILE A 100 -14.64 3.94 0.75
CA ILE A 100 -14.66 3.93 2.23
C ILE A 100 -13.86 5.11 2.77
N ILE A 101 -12.63 5.33 2.28
CA ILE A 101 -11.79 6.46 2.69
C ILE A 101 -12.54 7.79 2.54
N PHE A 102 -13.11 8.04 1.37
CA PHE A 102 -13.81 9.30 1.08
C PHE A 102 -15.11 9.45 1.88
N ARG A 103 -15.87 8.36 2.09
CA ARG A 103 -17.08 8.37 2.93
C ARG A 103 -16.78 8.80 4.37
N HIS A 104 -15.63 8.38 4.89
CA HIS A 104 -15.17 8.73 6.23
C HIS A 104 -14.39 10.05 6.26
N GLY A 105 -14.37 10.83 5.18
CA GLY A 105 -13.72 12.15 5.14
C GLY A 105 -12.19 12.10 5.28
N ILE A 106 -11.58 10.93 5.10
CA ILE A 106 -10.13 10.77 5.20
C ILE A 106 -9.49 11.34 3.93
N HIS A 107 -8.57 12.28 4.10
CA HIS A 107 -7.88 12.93 2.98
C HIS A 107 -6.55 12.23 2.73
N ILE A 108 -6.44 11.56 1.59
CA ILE A 108 -5.23 10.87 1.15
C ILE A 108 -4.46 11.77 0.16
N PRO A 109 -3.13 11.89 0.29
CA PRO A 109 -2.29 12.59 -0.68
C PRO A 109 -2.46 12.09 -2.12
N SER A 110 -2.35 13.00 -3.08
CA SER A 110 -2.60 12.73 -4.50
C SER A 110 -1.64 11.68 -5.08
N GLU A 111 -0.44 11.54 -4.51
CA GLU A 111 0.54 10.55 -4.95
C GLU A 111 0.08 9.11 -4.68
N PHE A 112 -0.65 8.84 -3.60
CA PHE A 112 -1.23 7.52 -3.36
C PHE A 112 -2.42 7.25 -4.29
N ILE A 113 -3.22 8.28 -4.56
CA ILE A 113 -4.30 8.18 -5.56
C ILE A 113 -3.73 7.85 -6.93
N LEU A 114 -2.59 8.46 -7.29
CA LEU A 114 -1.90 8.17 -8.54
C LEU A 114 -1.43 6.72 -8.61
N VAL A 115 -0.89 6.15 -7.51
CA VAL A 115 -0.56 4.72 -7.44
C VAL A 115 -1.79 3.85 -7.69
N GLY A 116 -2.92 4.16 -7.05
CA GLY A 116 -4.18 3.45 -7.27
C GLY A 116 -4.61 3.51 -8.73
N LYS A 117 -4.59 4.71 -9.34
CA LYS A 117 -4.91 4.90 -10.77
C LYS A 117 -3.98 4.11 -11.68
N SER A 118 -2.67 4.11 -11.42
CA SER A 118 -1.70 3.33 -12.22
C SER A 118 -2.01 1.83 -12.19
N LEU A 119 -2.42 1.29 -11.04
CA LEU A 119 -2.82 -0.12 -10.93
C LEU A 119 -4.13 -0.40 -11.67
N LEU A 120 -5.13 0.48 -11.54
CA LEU A 120 -6.41 0.37 -12.26
C LEU A 120 -6.22 0.41 -13.77
N THR A 121 -5.39 1.32 -14.26
CA THR A 121 -5.09 1.43 -15.69
C THR A 121 -4.36 0.18 -16.18
N LEU A 122 -3.38 -0.32 -15.42
CA LEU A 122 -2.68 -1.55 -15.76
C LEU A 122 -3.62 -2.76 -15.82
N GLU A 123 -4.54 -2.90 -14.86
CA GLU A 123 -5.55 -3.96 -14.88
C GLU A 123 -6.49 -3.83 -16.08
N GLY A 124 -6.92 -2.61 -16.42
CA GLY A 124 -7.72 -2.34 -17.61
C GLY A 124 -7.02 -2.77 -18.90
N ILE A 125 -5.75 -2.42 -19.05
CA ILE A 125 -4.91 -2.84 -20.19
C ILE A 125 -4.78 -4.36 -20.24
N LEU A 126 -4.47 -5.00 -19.11
CA LEU A 126 -4.33 -6.47 -19.07
C LEU A 126 -5.66 -7.16 -19.40
N ASN A 127 -6.78 -6.63 -18.93
CA ASN A 127 -8.10 -7.18 -19.22
C ASN A 127 -8.48 -7.01 -20.71
N GLU A 128 -8.02 -5.94 -21.37
CA GLU A 128 -8.20 -5.76 -22.82
C GLU A 128 -7.31 -6.72 -23.63
N LEU A 129 -6.07 -6.95 -23.19
CA LEU A 129 -5.10 -7.81 -23.89
C LEU A 129 -5.32 -9.31 -23.67
N ASP A 130 -5.52 -9.74 -22.43
CA ASP A 130 -5.78 -11.13 -22.03
C ASP A 130 -6.63 -11.15 -20.74
N PRO A 131 -7.95 -11.29 -20.86
CA PRO A 131 -8.87 -11.36 -19.71
C PRO A 131 -8.60 -12.51 -18.75
N THR A 132 -7.80 -13.51 -19.14
CA THR A 132 -7.53 -14.69 -18.31
C THR A 132 -6.34 -14.50 -17.37
N LEU A 133 -5.60 -13.41 -17.56
CA LEU A 133 -4.36 -13.08 -16.87
C LEU A 133 -4.67 -12.25 -15.62
N SER A 134 -4.26 -12.75 -14.45
CA SER A 134 -4.48 -12.06 -13.17
C SER A 134 -3.29 -11.19 -12.80
N LEU A 135 -3.50 -9.88 -12.69
CA LEU A 135 -2.49 -8.92 -12.22
C LEU A 135 -1.94 -9.31 -10.83
N VAL A 136 -2.81 -9.81 -9.95
CA VAL A 136 -2.43 -10.26 -8.60
C VAL A 136 -1.47 -11.45 -8.68
N GLU A 137 -1.74 -12.43 -9.53
CA GLU A 137 -0.86 -13.59 -9.73
C GLU A 137 0.50 -13.18 -10.30
N GLN A 138 0.51 -12.28 -11.29
CA GLN A 138 1.77 -11.76 -11.86
C GLN A 138 2.58 -10.92 -10.88
N ALA A 139 1.94 -10.29 -9.89
CA ALA A 139 2.63 -9.52 -8.86
C ALA A 139 3.27 -10.39 -7.75
N LYS A 140 2.87 -11.66 -7.59
CA LYS A 140 3.37 -12.57 -6.52
C LYS A 140 4.90 -12.74 -6.50
N PRO A 141 5.61 -12.91 -7.62
CA PRO A 141 7.07 -13.03 -7.61
C PRO A 141 7.76 -11.77 -7.08
N PHE A 142 7.17 -10.60 -7.32
CA PHE A 142 7.68 -9.33 -6.83
C PHE A 142 7.40 -9.14 -5.35
N SER A 143 6.24 -9.58 -4.85
CA SER A 143 5.90 -9.50 -3.42
C SER A 143 6.92 -10.21 -2.54
N ARG A 144 7.47 -11.36 -2.98
CA ARG A 144 8.56 -12.06 -2.26
C ARG A 144 9.79 -11.19 -2.04
N ARG A 145 10.20 -10.38 -3.03
CA ARG A 145 11.36 -9.48 -2.89
C ARG A 145 11.08 -8.32 -1.92
N PHE A 146 9.87 -7.77 -1.91
CA PHE A 146 9.49 -6.67 -1.01
C PHE A 146 9.19 -7.13 0.42
N ILE A 147 8.54 -8.29 0.57
CA ILE A 147 8.23 -8.89 1.87
C ILE A 147 9.52 -9.35 2.55
N TRP A 148 10.47 -9.97 1.83
CA TRP A 148 11.74 -10.42 2.41
C TRP A 148 12.70 -9.26 2.67
N GLY A 149 12.70 -8.23 1.81
CA GLY A 149 13.42 -7.00 2.08
C GLY A 149 12.96 -6.27 3.35
N LYS A 150 11.66 -6.37 3.73
CA LYS A 150 11.13 -5.80 4.97
C LYS A 150 11.16 -6.73 6.19
N PHE A 151 11.28 -8.06 6.03
CA PHE A 151 11.56 -8.95 7.16
C PHE A 151 12.91 -8.62 7.83
N ASP A 152 13.80 -7.91 7.15
CA ASP A 152 15.07 -7.41 7.70
C ASP A 152 15.02 -5.91 8.09
N LEU A 153 13.99 -5.13 7.71
CA LEU A 153 13.88 -3.71 8.09
C LEU A 153 13.23 -3.48 9.46
N SER A 154 12.33 -4.35 9.93
CA SER A 154 11.84 -4.26 11.32
C SER A 154 12.98 -4.46 12.32
N ASN A 155 14.00 -5.24 11.95
CA ASN A 155 15.21 -5.42 12.74
C ASN A 155 16.22 -4.27 12.57
N LEU A 156 16.04 -3.42 11.55
CA LEU A 156 16.92 -2.29 11.28
C LEU A 156 16.54 -1.05 12.12
N TRP A 157 15.27 -0.91 12.51
CA TRP A 157 14.82 0.14 13.44
C TRP A 157 15.28 -0.12 14.88
N GLU A 158 15.24 -1.38 15.34
CA GLU A 158 15.82 -1.77 16.63
C GLU A 158 17.35 -1.62 16.67
N ARG A 159 18.04 -1.83 15.55
CA ARG A 159 19.50 -1.62 15.48
C ARG A 159 19.92 -0.15 15.44
N ILE A 160 19.09 0.74 14.88
CA ILE A 160 19.36 2.19 14.84
C ILE A 160 19.04 2.85 16.19
N TRP A 161 17.99 2.43 16.90
CA TRP A 161 17.68 2.92 18.24
C TRP A 161 18.45 2.20 19.36
N GLY A 162 18.95 1.00 19.12
CA GLY A 162 19.73 0.20 20.08
C GLY A 162 21.23 0.46 20.07
N THR A 163 21.76 1.31 19.18
CA THR A 163 23.18 1.67 19.19
C THR A 163 23.43 3.09 19.69
N ARG A 164 23.68 3.15 21.01
CA ARG A 164 24.42 4.17 21.78
C ARG A 164 23.76 5.55 21.96
N VAL A 165 23.07 5.70 23.10
CA VAL A 165 23.49 6.73 24.07
C VAL A 165 24.30 6.01 25.15
N THR A 166 25.59 5.78 24.89
CA THR A 166 26.56 5.54 25.97
C THR A 166 26.98 6.90 26.46
N ASP A 167 26.42 7.30 27.61
CA ASP A 167 26.96 8.40 28.40
C ASP A 167 28.39 8.02 28.84
N THR A 168 29.32 8.95 28.69
CA THR A 168 30.74 8.80 29.01
C THR A 168 31.04 8.90 30.51
N THR A 169 30.03 8.91 31.38
CA THR A 169 30.23 8.92 32.83
C THR A 169 29.66 7.64 33.44
N GLY A 170 30.54 6.65 33.70
CA GLY A 170 30.18 5.34 34.22
C GLY A 170 29.67 5.32 35.66
N LEU A 171 28.41 5.74 35.88
CA LEU A 171 27.69 5.52 37.13
C LEU A 171 26.28 4.97 36.88
N PRO A 172 25.81 3.99 37.67
CA PRO A 172 24.49 3.39 37.48
C PRO A 172 23.36 4.33 37.93
N ILE A 173 22.43 4.63 37.01
CA ILE A 173 21.18 5.34 37.32
C ILE A 173 20.20 4.33 37.94
N LYS A 174 19.91 4.50 39.23
CA LYS A 174 18.82 3.79 39.91
C LYS A 174 17.48 4.38 39.45
N TYR A 175 16.64 3.56 38.82
CA TYR A 175 15.24 3.91 38.56
C TYR A 175 14.43 3.54 39.81
N ASN A 176 13.86 4.54 40.49
CA ASN A 176 12.91 4.31 41.57
C ASN A 176 11.50 4.59 41.03
N SER A 177 10.65 3.58 41.12
CA SER A 177 9.23 3.61 40.79
C SER A 177 8.41 4.35 41.84
N ILE A 178 7.64 5.35 41.41
CA ILE A 178 6.33 5.70 41.96
C ILE A 178 5.43 6.03 40.76
#